data_AF-A0A8S4SA94-F1
#
_entry.id   AF-A0A8S4SA94-F1
#
_cell.length_a   1.000
_cell.length_b   1.000
_cell.length_c   1.000
_cell.angle_alpha   90.00
_cell.angle_beta   90.00
_cell.angle_gamma   90.00
#
_symmetry.space_group_name_H-M   'P 1'
#
loop_
_entity.id
_entity.type
_entity.pdbx_description
1 polymer ?
#
loop_
_entity_poly.entity_id
_entity_poly.type
_entity_poly.pdbx_seq_one_letter_code
_entity_poly.pdbx_strand_id
1 'polypeptide(L)'
;MAVFHMYRVCINNIGKYESEKSTTVEEIEGESIIVTSRARVSAQSDAVIFCWIPNACLAAVFAVYNLVHAAIMTDGFFKTCQQYRGNLVRQLHATGDHATTIHFRLSCQSIFDFMDYIQKDAPNSRRGTYINTGIALQIALITTWFAFFLWIVVAAHTALRAYKERDVLTCCGK
;
A
#
# COMPACT_ATOMS: atom_id res chain seq x y z
N MET A 1 22.12 3.25 -13.47
CA MET A 1 22.31 2.81 -14.87
C MET A 1 21.12 2.02 -15.42
N ALA A 2 20.53 1.06 -14.71
CA ALA A 2 19.36 0.29 -15.19
C ALA A 2 18.13 1.16 -15.53
N VAL A 3 17.83 2.17 -14.69
CA VAL A 3 16.68 3.08 -14.89
C VAL A 3 16.83 3.94 -16.15
N PHE A 4 18.05 4.34 -16.51
CA PHE A 4 18.33 5.17 -17.70
C PHE A 4 18.24 4.37 -19.01
N HIS A 5 18.66 3.10 -18.96
CA HIS A 5 18.45 2.17 -20.07
C HIS A 5 16.97 1.86 -20.27
N MET A 6 16.23 1.63 -19.19
CA MET A 6 14.80 1.36 -19.29
C MET A 6 14.02 2.57 -19.83
N TYR A 7 14.38 3.78 -19.39
CA TYR A 7 13.84 5.05 -19.91
C TYR A 7 14.03 5.17 -21.43
N ARG A 8 15.25 4.96 -21.95
CA ARG A 8 15.50 5.06 -23.41
C ARG A 8 14.78 3.99 -24.23
N VAL A 9 14.62 2.78 -23.69
CA VAL A 9 13.98 1.68 -24.41
C VAL A 9 12.45 1.82 -24.43
N CYS A 10 11.82 2.30 -23.34
CA CYS A 10 10.38 2.60 -23.29
C CYS A 10 10.01 3.86 -24.10
N ILE A 11 10.79 4.95 -24.00
CA ILE A 11 10.41 6.28 -24.54
C ILE A 11 10.89 6.54 -25.98
N ASN A 12 11.86 5.80 -26.51
CA ASN A 12 12.29 5.99 -27.90
C ASN A 12 11.46 5.18 -28.92
N ASN A 13 10.51 4.37 -28.45
CA ASN A 13 9.55 3.59 -29.27
C ASN A 13 8.12 4.16 -29.22
N ILE A 14 7.95 5.38 -28.72
CA ILE A 14 6.68 6.11 -28.69
C ILE A 14 6.15 6.24 -30.12
N GLY A 15 5.02 5.59 -30.39
CA GLY A 15 4.34 5.62 -31.69
C GLY A 15 4.63 4.45 -32.64
N LYS A 16 5.43 3.45 -32.24
CA LYS A 16 5.75 2.28 -33.10
C LYS A 16 4.90 1.03 -32.87
N TYR A 17 4.04 1.01 -31.86
CA TYR A 17 3.13 -0.11 -31.63
C TYR A 17 1.90 0.01 -32.54
N GLU A 18 2.08 -0.29 -33.83
CA GLU A 18 0.99 -0.64 -34.72
C GLU A 18 0.51 -2.04 -34.32
N SER A 19 -0.73 -2.15 -33.82
CA SER A 19 -1.38 -3.47 -33.78
C SER A 19 -1.78 -3.79 -35.22
N GLU A 20 -0.87 -4.45 -35.95
CA GLU A 20 -1.15 -4.98 -37.28
C GLU A 20 -1.91 -6.30 -37.12
N LYS A 21 -3.24 -6.25 -37.25
CA LYS A 21 -4.04 -7.46 -37.38
C LYS A 21 -4.30 -7.66 -38.87
N SER A 22 -3.60 -8.63 -39.44
CA SER A 22 -3.87 -9.14 -40.78
C SER A 22 -4.89 -10.28 -40.68
N THR A 23 -6.03 -10.11 -41.34
CA THR A 23 -7.01 -11.17 -41.53
C THR A 23 -7.11 -11.44 -43.02
N THR A 24 -6.73 -12.65 -43.43
CA THR A 24 -6.90 -13.12 -44.80
C THR A 24 -8.37 -13.44 -45.04
N VAL A 25 -9.00 -12.72 -45.95
CA VAL A 25 -10.37 -13.02 -46.40
C VAL A 25 -10.25 -13.70 -47.75
N GLU A 26 -10.76 -14.93 -47.87
CA GLU A 26 -10.87 -15.58 -49.18
C GLU A 26 -12.09 -15.02 -49.91
N GLU A 27 -11.87 -14.46 -51.10
CA GLU A 27 -12.94 -14.05 -52.01
C GLU A 27 -13.25 -15.18 -53.00
N ILE A 28 -14.51 -15.27 -53.41
CA ILE A 28 -15.05 -16.29 -54.33
C ILE A 28 -14.62 -15.96 -55.77
N GLU A 29 -13.31 -15.92 -56.03
CA GLU A 29 -12.74 -15.93 -57.40
C GLU A 29 -11.24 -16.30 -57.46
N GLY A 30 -10.64 -16.76 -56.36
CA GLY A 30 -9.30 -17.35 -56.36
C GLY A 30 -8.14 -16.37 -56.15
N GLU A 31 -8.42 -15.09 -55.92
CA GLU A 31 -7.42 -14.10 -55.52
C GLU A 31 -7.57 -13.79 -54.02
N SER A 32 -6.52 -14.05 -53.24
CA SER A 32 -6.54 -13.80 -51.79
C SER A 32 -6.21 -12.34 -51.50
N ILE A 33 -7.18 -11.57 -51.00
CA ILE A 33 -6.96 -10.18 -50.60
C ILE A 33 -6.54 -10.16 -49.12
N ILE A 34 -5.30 -9.75 -48.87
CA ILE A 34 -4.76 -9.61 -47.51
C ILE A 34 -5.21 -8.26 -46.96
N VAL A 35 -6.29 -8.25 -46.16
CA VAL A 35 -6.76 -7.05 -45.48
C VAL A 35 -5.91 -6.83 -44.23
N THR A 36 -4.95 -5.90 -44.33
CA THR A 36 -4.15 -5.43 -43.18
C THR A 36 -4.86 -4.27 -42.50
N SER A 37 -5.48 -4.53 -41.35
CA SER A 37 -6.02 -3.46 -40.52
C SER A 37 -4.90 -2.89 -39.64
N ARG A 38 -4.54 -1.63 -39.87
CA ARG A 38 -3.62 -0.88 -39.00
C ARG A 38 -4.41 0.00 -38.06
N ALA A 39 -4.59 -0.44 -36.82
CA ALA A 39 -5.16 0.40 -35.78
C ALA A 39 -4.07 1.38 -35.29
N ARG A 40 -4.15 2.66 -35.66
CA ARG A 40 -3.40 3.72 -34.98
C ARG A 40 -3.96 3.85 -33.56
N VAL A 41 -3.21 3.39 -32.57
CA VAL A 41 -3.51 3.70 -31.17
C VAL A 41 -3.29 5.21 -31.01
N SER A 42 -4.39 5.94 -30.81
CA SER A 42 -4.39 7.38 -30.54
C SER A 42 -3.34 7.72 -29.48
N ALA A 43 -2.51 8.73 -29.77
CA ALA A 43 -1.52 9.31 -28.88
C ALA A 43 -2.11 9.90 -27.57
N GLN A 44 -3.43 9.81 -27.40
CA GLN A 44 -4.19 10.16 -26.20
C GLN A 44 -4.28 8.99 -25.20
N SER A 45 -3.28 8.10 -25.19
CA SER A 45 -3.12 7.10 -24.13
C SER A 45 -1.89 7.47 -23.31
N ASP A 46 -2.12 8.07 -22.14
CA ASP A 46 -1.11 8.37 -21.12
C ASP A 46 -0.32 7.13 -20.63
N ALA A 47 -0.61 5.94 -21.17
CA ALA A 47 0.08 4.68 -20.94
C ALA A 47 1.54 4.69 -21.42
N VAL A 48 1.93 5.63 -22.30
CA VAL A 48 3.24 5.65 -22.94
C VAL A 48 4.36 6.17 -22.02
N ILE A 49 4.03 6.97 -21.00
CA ILE A 49 5.00 7.47 -20.01
C ILE A 49 5.10 6.52 -18.79
N PHE A 50 4.07 5.70 -18.55
CA PHE A 50 4.00 4.80 -17.42
C PHE A 50 4.30 3.35 -17.83
N CYS A 51 5.59 2.98 -17.89
CA CYS A 51 5.95 1.56 -17.96
C CYS A 51 5.42 0.84 -16.70
N TRP A 52 4.40 -0.02 -16.86
CA TRP A 52 3.68 -0.67 -15.76
C TRP A 52 4.55 -1.60 -14.90
N ILE A 53 5.64 -2.13 -15.47
CA ILE A 53 6.56 -3.06 -14.78
C ILE A 53 7.28 -2.36 -13.61
N PRO A 54 7.99 -1.22 -13.78
CA PRO A 54 8.54 -0.44 -12.68
C PRO A 54 7.52 -0.05 -11.61
N ASN A 55 6.32 0.35 -12.04
CA ASN A 55 5.26 0.72 -11.11
C ASN A 55 4.78 -0.48 -10.28
N ALA A 56 4.66 -1.66 -10.90
CA ALA A 56 4.34 -2.88 -10.17
C ALA A 56 5.44 -3.26 -9.18
N CYS A 57 6.72 -3.13 -9.56
CA CYS A 57 7.85 -3.35 -8.65
C CYS A 57 7.85 -2.37 -7.48
N LEU A 58 7.62 -1.07 -7.72
CA LEU A 58 7.54 -0.05 -6.67
C LEU A 58 6.34 -0.29 -5.75
N ALA A 59 5.17 -0.60 -6.31
CA ALA A 59 3.97 -0.90 -5.53
C ALA A 59 4.17 -2.14 -4.64
N ALA A 60 4.87 -3.17 -5.14
CA ALA A 60 5.22 -4.34 -4.34
C ALA A 60 6.16 -3.99 -3.17
N VAL A 61 7.18 -3.15 -3.39
CA VAL A 61 8.08 -2.68 -2.33
C VAL A 61 7.30 -1.90 -1.26
N PHE A 62 6.40 -0.99 -1.66
CA PHE A 62 5.57 -0.25 -0.72
C PHE A 62 4.61 -1.16 0.05
N ALA A 63 4.04 -2.19 -0.58
CA ALA A 63 3.20 -3.16 0.12
C ALA A 63 3.98 -3.89 1.22
N VAL A 64 5.20 -4.34 0.94
CA VAL A 64 6.08 -4.99 1.94
C VAL A 64 6.47 -4.01 3.04
N TYR A 65 6.83 -2.78 2.70
CA TYR A 65 7.14 -1.73 3.68
C TYR A 65 5.98 -1.47 4.64
N ASN A 66 4.76 -1.30 4.11
CA ASN A 66 3.57 -1.06 4.91
C ASN A 66 3.22 -2.27 5.79
N LEU A 67 3.45 -3.50 5.31
CA LEU A 67 3.27 -4.70 6.13
C LEU A 67 4.21 -4.71 7.34
N VAL A 68 5.49 -4.44 7.12
CA VAL A 68 6.49 -4.37 8.21
C VAL A 68 6.13 -3.26 9.18
N HIS A 69 5.73 -2.09 8.66
CA HIS A 69 5.30 -0.97 9.50
C HIS A 69 4.05 -1.30 10.33
N ALA A 70 3.04 -1.94 9.73
CA ALA A 70 1.83 -2.39 10.42
C ALA A 70 2.15 -3.42 11.52
N ALA A 71 3.06 -4.36 11.24
CA ALA A 71 3.49 -5.36 12.21
C ALA A 71 4.21 -4.72 13.41
N ILE A 72 5.15 -3.80 13.16
CA ILE A 72 5.88 -3.07 14.22
C ILE A 72 4.91 -2.24 15.07
N MET A 73 3.99 -1.50 14.43
CA MET A 73 3.01 -0.70 15.14
C MET A 73 2.09 -1.56 16.02
N THR A 74 1.65 -2.71 15.50
CA THR A 74 0.78 -3.64 16.23
C THR A 74 1.51 -4.28 17.41
N ASP A 75 2.75 -4.76 17.21
CA ASP A 75 3.58 -5.33 18.28
C ASP A 75 3.90 -4.29 19.37
N GLY A 76 4.27 -3.07 18.95
CA GLY A 76 4.50 -1.94 19.84
C GLY A 76 3.28 -1.63 20.70
N PHE A 77 2.10 -1.55 20.09
CA PHE A 77 0.85 -1.30 20.79
C PHE A 77 0.58 -2.32 21.91
N PHE A 78 0.73 -3.61 21.62
CA PHE A 78 0.49 -4.66 22.61
C PHE A 78 1.55 -4.70 23.70
N LYS A 79 2.83 -4.54 23.36
CA LYS A 79 3.92 -4.52 24.34
C LYS A 79 3.81 -3.33 25.29
N THR A 80 3.55 -2.13 24.76
CA THR A 80 3.36 -0.94 25.59
C THR A 80 2.12 -1.08 26.47
N CYS A 81 1.01 -1.62 25.93
CA CYS A 81 -0.17 -1.92 26.73
C CYS A 81 0.16 -2.84 27.93
N GLN A 82 0.94 -3.90 27.70
CA GLN A 82 1.31 -4.82 28.77
C GLN A 82 2.22 -4.18 29.83
N GLN A 83 3.17 -3.34 29.41
CA GLN A 83 4.01 -2.55 30.32
C GLN A 83 3.16 -1.57 31.14
N TYR A 84 2.21 -0.90 30.50
CA TYR A 84 1.34 0.09 31.14
C TYR A 84 0.38 -0.55 32.12
N ARG A 85 -0.13 -1.77 31.85
CA ARG A 85 -0.90 -2.54 32.84
C ARG A 85 -0.14 -2.73 34.15
N GLY A 86 1.11 -3.20 34.06
CA GLY A 86 1.95 -3.41 35.24
C GLY A 86 2.29 -2.11 35.97
N ASN A 87 2.54 -1.03 35.22
CA ASN A 87 2.78 0.28 35.80
C ASN A 87 1.54 0.87 36.48
N LEU A 88 0.37 0.73 35.87
CA LEU A 88 -0.90 1.24 36.38
C LEU A 88 -1.28 0.58 37.72
N VAL A 89 -1.12 -0.75 37.84
CA VAL A 89 -1.34 -1.46 39.11
C VAL A 89 -0.43 -0.92 40.21
N ARG A 90 0.84 -0.64 39.90
CA ARG A 90 1.80 -0.07 40.85
C ARG A 90 1.42 1.35 41.27
N GLN A 91 1.04 2.21 40.31
CA GLN A 91 0.71 3.61 40.60
C GLN A 91 -0.60 3.76 41.37
N LEU A 92 -1.60 2.91 41.11
CA LEU A 92 -2.88 2.93 41.82
C LEU A 92 -2.83 2.17 43.16
N HIS A 93 -1.69 1.58 43.53
CA HIS A 93 -1.58 0.65 44.67
C HIS A 93 -2.71 -0.41 44.67
N ALA A 94 -3.13 -0.82 43.47
CA ALA A 94 -4.28 -1.70 43.31
C ALA A 94 -3.91 -3.11 43.76
N THR A 95 -4.72 -3.70 44.65
CA THR A 95 -4.55 -5.05 45.18
C THR A 95 -5.82 -5.89 44.98
N GLY A 96 -5.69 -7.22 45.04
CA GLY A 96 -6.82 -8.14 44.89
C GLY A 96 -7.53 -8.01 43.54
N ASP A 97 -8.87 -7.94 43.59
CA ASP A 97 -9.73 -7.95 42.39
C ASP A 97 -9.56 -6.71 41.49
N HIS A 98 -9.04 -5.61 42.02
CA HIS A 98 -8.73 -4.42 41.22
C HIS A 98 -7.52 -4.65 40.30
N ALA A 99 -6.50 -5.36 40.77
CA ALA A 99 -5.32 -5.68 39.97
C ALA A 99 -5.64 -6.69 38.86
N THR A 100 -6.49 -7.69 39.13
CA THR A 100 -6.92 -8.67 38.12
C THR A 100 -7.79 -8.02 37.03
N THR A 101 -8.66 -7.07 37.42
CA THR A 101 -9.47 -6.30 36.47
C THR A 101 -8.58 -5.48 35.51
N ILE A 102 -7.56 -4.79 36.03
CA ILE A 102 -6.63 -4.00 35.21
C ILE A 102 -5.82 -4.89 34.25
N HIS A 103 -5.36 -6.05 34.71
CA HIS A 103 -4.55 -6.94 33.89
C HIS A 103 -5.32 -7.68 32.79
N PHE A 104 -6.56 -8.11 33.07
CA PHE A 104 -7.26 -9.07 32.19
C PHE A 104 -8.55 -8.54 31.57
N ARG A 105 -9.18 -7.51 32.15
CA ARG A 105 -10.49 -7.01 31.68
C ARG A 105 -10.40 -5.67 30.97
N LEU A 106 -9.44 -4.83 31.34
CA LEU A 106 -9.28 -3.53 30.68
C LEU A 106 -8.72 -3.67 29.26
N SER A 107 -9.40 -3.01 28.32
CA SER A 107 -8.91 -2.86 26.95
C SER A 107 -7.62 -2.01 26.94
N CYS A 108 -6.73 -2.29 25.99
CA CYS A 108 -5.50 -1.49 25.83
C CYS A 108 -5.80 -0.01 25.61
N GLN A 109 -6.87 0.31 24.86
CA GLN A 109 -7.31 1.70 24.67
C GLN A 109 -7.62 2.38 26.00
N SER A 110 -8.36 1.72 26.89
CA SER A 110 -8.68 2.25 28.21
C SER A 110 -7.42 2.45 29.06
N ILE A 111 -6.44 1.55 28.95
CA ILE A 111 -5.17 1.64 29.70
C ILE A 111 -4.37 2.88 29.27
N PHE A 112 -4.31 3.18 27.97
CA PHE A 112 -3.67 4.41 27.50
C PHE A 112 -4.39 5.66 27.99
N ASP A 113 -5.72 5.66 27.96
CA ASP A 113 -6.53 6.77 28.49
C ASP A 113 -6.27 7.00 29.99
N PHE A 114 -6.26 5.93 30.82
CA PHE A 114 -5.91 6.04 32.24
C PHE A 114 -4.51 6.61 32.48
N MET A 115 -3.55 6.20 31.66
CA MET A 115 -2.17 6.66 31.77
C MET A 115 -2.04 8.15 31.45
N ASP A 116 -2.77 8.66 30.45
CA ASP A 116 -2.82 10.10 30.13
C ASP A 116 -3.38 10.94 31.29
N TYR A 117 -4.34 10.39 32.05
CA TYR A 117 -4.90 11.07 33.22
C TYR A 117 -3.99 11.05 34.45
N ILE A 118 -3.25 9.95 34.67
CA ILE A 118 -2.39 9.78 35.85
C ILE A 118 -1.04 10.47 35.65
N GLN A 119 -0.43 10.33 34.47
CA GLN A 119 0.86 10.94 34.15
C GLN A 119 0.67 12.31 33.49
N LYS A 120 0.18 13.28 34.26
CA LYS A 120 0.10 14.66 33.79
C LYS A 120 1.50 15.17 33.41
N ASP A 121 1.70 15.49 32.13
CA ASP A 121 2.85 16.26 31.67
C ASP A 121 2.83 17.65 32.34
N ALA A 122 3.63 17.79 33.41
CA ALA A 122 3.75 19.01 34.20
C ALA A 122 4.03 20.29 33.38
N PRO A 123 4.81 20.28 32.27
CA PRO A 123 5.06 21.49 31.49
C PRO A 123 3.97 21.85 30.46
N ASN A 124 3.20 20.87 29.95
CA ASN A 124 2.15 21.10 28.93
C ASN A 124 0.72 21.15 29.52
N SER A 125 0.56 20.75 30.79
CA SER A 125 -0.68 20.78 31.58
C SER A 125 -1.36 22.16 31.63
N ARG A 126 -0.60 23.26 31.45
CA ARG A 126 -1.15 24.63 31.40
C ARG A 126 -2.18 24.85 30.29
N ARG A 127 -2.21 24.02 29.25
CA ARG A 127 -3.14 24.15 28.12
C ARG A 127 -4.49 23.48 28.34
N GLY A 128 -4.68 22.77 29.46
CA GLY A 128 -5.99 22.21 29.86
C GLY A 128 -6.56 21.12 28.95
N THR A 129 -5.84 20.71 27.90
CA THR A 129 -6.30 19.70 26.94
C THR A 129 -5.61 18.37 27.20
N TYR A 130 -6.40 17.35 27.54
CA TYR A 130 -5.92 15.96 27.58
C TYR A 130 -5.73 15.47 26.14
N ILE A 131 -4.56 14.92 25.84
CA ILE A 131 -4.37 14.18 24.60
C ILE A 131 -5.01 12.82 24.81
N ASN A 132 -5.89 12.39 23.91
CA ASN A 132 -6.42 11.03 23.95
C ASN A 132 -5.47 10.10 23.18
N THR A 133 -4.42 9.64 23.86
CA THR A 133 -3.39 8.76 23.27
C THR A 133 -4.00 7.44 22.82
N GLY A 134 -5.02 6.94 23.56
CA GLY A 134 -5.74 5.72 23.21
C GLY A 134 -6.42 5.79 21.83
N ILE A 135 -7.18 6.85 21.56
CA ILE A 135 -7.85 7.08 20.27
C ILE A 135 -6.80 7.33 19.18
N ALA A 136 -5.76 8.12 19.47
CA ALA A 136 -4.71 8.42 18.50
C ALA A 136 -4.00 7.13 18.02
N LEU A 137 -3.66 6.23 18.95
CA LEU A 137 -3.03 4.93 18.64
C LEU A 137 -3.99 4.00 17.86
N GLN A 138 -5.28 4.00 18.19
CA GLN A 138 -6.28 3.21 17.44
C GLN A 138 -6.42 3.69 16.01
N ILE A 139 -6.53 5.01 15.80
CA ILE A 139 -6.58 5.60 14.47
C ILE A 139 -5.30 5.26 13.70
N ALA A 140 -4.14 5.41 14.33
CA ALA A 140 -2.86 5.05 13.73
C ALA A 140 -2.85 3.58 13.26
N LEU A 141 -3.23 2.63 14.12
CA LEU A 141 -3.32 1.21 13.75
C LEU A 141 -4.26 0.96 12.57
N ILE A 142 -5.47 1.52 12.62
CA ILE A 142 -6.46 1.37 11.54
C ILE A 142 -5.90 1.94 10.24
N THR A 143 -5.33 3.14 10.26
CA THR A 143 -4.78 3.79 9.06
C THR A 143 -3.59 3.02 8.48
N THR A 144 -2.72 2.45 9.32
CA THR A 144 -1.55 1.70 8.85
C THR A 144 -1.97 0.38 8.20
N TRP A 145 -2.93 -0.34 8.78
CA TRP A 145 -3.49 -1.55 8.16
C TRP A 145 -4.26 -1.23 6.88
N PHE A 146 -5.03 -0.14 6.87
CA PHE A 146 -5.71 0.33 5.67
C PHE A 146 -4.74 0.68 4.54
N ALA A 147 -3.63 1.36 4.85
CA ALA A 147 -2.59 1.69 3.88
C ALA A 147 -1.96 0.42 3.28
N PHE A 148 -1.71 -0.61 4.10
CA PHE A 148 -1.23 -1.90 3.60
C PHE A 148 -2.20 -2.53 2.59
N PHE A 149 -3.50 -2.61 2.91
CA PHE A 149 -4.49 -3.16 1.97
C PHE A 149 -4.61 -2.34 0.68
N LEU A 150 -4.54 -1.01 0.78
CA LEU A 150 -4.54 -0.12 -0.38
C LEU A 150 -3.36 -0.43 -1.29
N TRP A 151 -2.15 -0.60 -0.74
CA TRP A 151 -0.97 -0.95 -1.52
C TRP A 151 -1.04 -2.35 -2.14
N ILE A 152 -1.68 -3.33 -1.49
CA ILE A 152 -1.96 -4.63 -2.11
C ILE A 152 -2.86 -4.46 -3.33
N VAL A 153 -3.93 -3.67 -3.23
CA VAL A 153 -4.87 -3.43 -4.34
C VAL A 153 -4.15 -2.73 -5.50
N VAL A 154 -3.32 -1.72 -5.21
CA VAL A 154 -2.50 -1.04 -6.22
C VAL A 154 -1.50 -2.00 -6.87
N ALA A 155 -0.81 -2.83 -6.08
CA ALA A 155 0.12 -3.83 -6.59
C ALA A 155 -0.59 -4.87 -7.48
N ALA A 156 -1.77 -5.34 -7.08
CA ALA A 156 -2.57 -6.26 -7.88
C ALA A 156 -3.03 -5.63 -9.21
N HIS A 157 -3.55 -4.40 -9.18
CA HIS A 157 -3.98 -3.69 -10.39
C HIS A 157 -2.82 -3.45 -11.36
N THR A 158 -1.68 -2.98 -10.86
CA THR A 158 -0.49 -2.71 -11.68
C THR A 158 0.11 -4.01 -12.23
N ALA A 159 0.13 -5.09 -11.45
CA ALA A 159 0.58 -6.40 -11.92
C ALA A 159 -0.35 -7.01 -12.99
N LEU A 160 -1.68 -6.92 -12.81
CA LEU A 160 -2.65 -7.38 -13.81
C LEU A 160 -2.54 -6.60 -15.13
N ARG A 161 -2.34 -5.28 -15.04
CA ARG A 161 -2.10 -4.43 -16.21
C ARG A 161 -0.78 -4.80 -16.89
N ALA A 162 0.29 -4.98 -16.12
CA ALA A 162 1.58 -5.42 -16.65
C ALA A 162 1.50 -6.80 -17.32
N TYR A 163 0.72 -7.74 -16.76
CA TYR A 163 0.51 -9.07 -17.35
C TYR A 163 -0.29 -8.99 -18.66
N LYS A 164 -1.35 -8.18 -18.71
CA LYS A 164 -2.18 -8.01 -19.91
C LYS A 164 -1.42 -7.35 -21.05
N GLU A 165 -0.56 -6.40 -20.72
CA GLU A 165 0.23 -5.64 -21.70
C GLU A 165 1.62 -6.25 -21.93
N ARG A 166 1.92 -7.44 -21.37
CA ARG A 166 3.23 -8.12 -21.51
C ARG A 166 3.64 -8.35 -22.96
N ASP A 167 2.68 -8.59 -23.84
CA ASP A 167 2.90 -8.91 -25.25
C ASP A 167 3.14 -7.62 -26.07
N VAL A 168 2.55 -6.49 -25.64
CA VAL A 168 2.68 -5.17 -26.29
C VAL A 168 3.90 -4.41 -25.75
N LEU A 169 4.24 -4.58 -24.47
CA LEU A 169 5.36 -3.95 -23.79
C LEU A 169 6.63 -4.80 -23.82
N THR A 170 6.82 -5.61 -24.87
CA THR A 170 8.16 -6.06 -25.29
C THR A 170 8.96 -4.85 -25.80
N CYS A 171 9.17 -3.87 -24.92
CA CYS A 171 10.27 -2.93 -25.01
C CYS A 171 11.62 -3.68 -24.97
N CYS A 172 11.65 -4.90 -24.42
CA CYS A 172 12.68 -5.88 -24.72
C CYS A 172 12.20 -6.76 -25.89
N GLY A 173 12.57 -6.37 -27.12
CA GLY A 173 12.31 -7.17 -28.31
C GLY A 173 12.93 -8.57 -28.22
N LYS A 174 12.46 -9.48 -29.09
CA LYS A 174 13.18 -10.72 -29.40
C LYS A 174 14.60 -10.43 -29.89
#